data_AF-A0A8T2MZT1-F1
#
_entry.id   AF-A0A8T2MZT1-F1
#
_cell.length_a   1.000
_cell.length_b   1.000
_cell.length_c   1.000
_cell.angle_alpha   90.00
_cell.angle_beta   90.00
_cell.angle_gamma   90.00
#
_symmetry.space_group_name_H-M   'P 1'
#
loop_
_entity.id
_entity.type
_entity.pdbx_description
1 polymer ?
#
loop_
_entity_poly.entity_id
_entity_poly.type
_entity_poly.pdbx_seq_one_letter_code
_entity_poly.pdbx_strand_id
1 'polypeptide(L)'
;MAKADQKEMDLPPRPELFEFHGVSMIHYFTDNWESVQNFQAKPDDIVIATYPKAGTTWVSHMLDLLYFGKCSPERGSSMPIFERVPFLEFCVPGLPTGVEVAESMTSSPRLIKTHFPVQFLPKSFWEQKCRIIYVARNSKDNAVSYFHFDRMNMVEPEPGDWPSFLQRFQEGKMVFGSWYDHVKGWWEKKQTNPKILYLMYEDLAEDMGRELDRVCSFLGLSLTEEERCKVIEGVGFDAMKKNSMTNYSTIKVMDFKISPFMRKVVEKSDIRNEFEMELPPRPELFDFHGVSLTHYITDNWENLQNFQARPDDIVIATYPKAGTTWVSHMLDLLYFGKSSPERGSTMPISERVPFLEFTAPGQPSGVEAADKMPLSPRLIKTHLPVQFLPKTFWEQNCRIIYVARNAKDSVVSFFHFARMNMAHPEPGDWPMVFGSWYDHVKGWWEKKQTNPKILYLMYEDLAEDMGLELDRVCSFLGLSLTEEERCKMIEGVGFDAMKKNSMTNYSTVKVMDFKISPFMRKGKVGDWKNHFTVSQNEQFDKEYQKKMTHTTLHLRTEI
;
A
#
# COMPACT_ATOMS: atom_id res chain seq x y z
N MET A 1 48.92 -22.27 5.32
CA MET A 1 49.48 -22.91 4.10
C MET A 1 48.30 -23.36 3.26
N ALA A 2 48.10 -23.01 1.99
CA ALA A 2 48.94 -22.39 0.97
C ALA A 2 48.13 -21.30 0.23
N LYS A 3 48.81 -20.23 -0.21
CA LYS A 3 48.24 -19.27 -1.18
C LYS A 3 48.17 -19.98 -2.52
N ALA A 4 46.96 -20.27 -3.00
CA ALA A 4 46.75 -20.61 -4.41
C ALA A 4 46.70 -19.30 -5.20
N ASP A 5 47.64 -19.13 -6.12
CA ASP A 5 47.62 -18.10 -7.15
C ASP A 5 46.33 -18.26 -7.99
N GLN A 6 45.34 -17.40 -7.76
CA GLN A 6 44.15 -17.31 -8.62
C GLN A 6 44.51 -16.46 -9.84
N LYS A 7 44.85 -17.14 -10.95
CA LYS A 7 44.78 -16.58 -12.32
C LYS A 7 43.43 -15.88 -12.52
N GLU A 8 43.42 -14.75 -13.23
CA GLU A 8 42.20 -14.19 -13.83
C GLU A 8 41.47 -15.31 -14.58
N MET A 9 40.31 -15.73 -14.05
CA MET A 9 39.39 -16.61 -14.76
C MET A 9 38.63 -15.74 -15.76
N ASP A 10 38.81 -16.00 -17.04
CA ASP A 10 37.82 -15.60 -18.05
C ASP A 10 36.47 -16.16 -17.59
N LEU A 11 35.50 -15.27 -17.38
CA LEU A 11 34.17 -15.66 -16.93
C LEU A 11 33.50 -16.49 -18.04
N PRO A 12 32.97 -17.69 -17.74
CA PRO A 12 32.30 -18.51 -18.74
C PRO A 12 31.08 -17.77 -19.33
N PRO A 13 30.65 -18.12 -20.55
CA PRO A 13 29.41 -17.60 -21.11
C PRO A 13 28.23 -17.95 -20.19
N ARG A 14 27.23 -17.07 -20.15
CA ARG A 14 26.00 -17.31 -19.38
C ARG A 14 25.35 -18.64 -19.81
N PRO A 15 24.83 -19.43 -18.86
CA PRO A 15 24.24 -20.73 -19.16
C PRO A 15 22.92 -20.59 -19.93
N GLU A 16 22.63 -21.56 -20.79
CA GLU A 16 21.36 -21.65 -21.49
C GLU A 16 20.32 -22.44 -20.68
N LEU A 17 19.06 -22.02 -20.78
CA LEU A 17 17.93 -22.75 -20.22
C LEU A 17 17.64 -24.00 -21.05
N PHE A 18 17.38 -25.11 -20.38
CA PHE A 18 16.86 -26.32 -21.01
C PHE A 18 15.76 -26.95 -20.15
N GLU A 19 14.99 -27.84 -20.76
CA GLU A 19 13.92 -28.58 -20.09
C GLU A 19 14.53 -29.76 -19.32
N PHE A 20 14.26 -29.80 -18.02
CA PHE A 20 14.69 -30.86 -17.11
C PHE A 20 13.51 -31.34 -16.26
N HIS A 21 13.00 -32.54 -16.55
CA HIS A 21 11.88 -33.17 -15.84
C HIS A 21 10.62 -32.28 -15.72
N GLY A 22 10.27 -31.58 -16.79
CA GLY A 22 9.15 -30.66 -16.92
C GLY A 22 9.42 -29.24 -16.43
N VAL A 23 10.65 -28.91 -16.04
CA VAL A 23 11.03 -27.64 -15.41
C VAL A 23 12.20 -26.99 -16.17
N SER A 24 12.12 -25.68 -16.41
CA SER A 24 13.24 -24.94 -17.01
C SER A 24 14.39 -24.81 -16.02
N MET A 25 15.58 -25.28 -16.38
CA MET A 25 16.77 -25.37 -15.52
C MET A 25 18.04 -25.00 -16.28
N ILE A 26 19.17 -24.92 -15.55
CA ILE A 26 20.53 -24.78 -16.09
C ILE A 26 21.44 -25.87 -15.54
N HIS A 27 22.57 -26.10 -16.21
CA HIS A 27 23.51 -27.18 -15.89
C HIS A 27 24.10 -27.04 -14.48
N TYR A 28 24.33 -25.81 -14.01
CA TYR A 28 24.81 -25.54 -12.64
C TYR A 28 23.90 -26.03 -11.50
N PHE A 29 22.64 -26.39 -11.79
CA PHE A 29 21.70 -26.94 -10.81
C PHE A 29 21.26 -28.37 -11.10
N THR A 30 21.81 -28.99 -12.16
CA THR A 30 21.37 -30.31 -12.66
C THR A 30 22.53 -31.28 -12.89
N ASP A 31 23.76 -30.81 -13.11
CA ASP A 31 24.92 -31.67 -13.35
C ASP A 31 25.25 -32.59 -12.17
N ASN A 32 24.94 -32.17 -10.94
CA ASN A 32 25.12 -32.98 -9.73
C ASN A 32 23.82 -33.64 -9.24
N TRP A 33 22.82 -33.79 -10.12
CA TRP A 33 21.48 -34.27 -9.76
C TRP A 33 21.48 -35.60 -9.00
N GLU A 34 22.27 -36.58 -9.43
CA GLU A 34 22.33 -37.88 -8.76
C GLU A 34 22.82 -37.77 -7.32
N SER A 35 23.89 -37.00 -7.08
CA SER A 35 24.40 -36.77 -5.72
C SER A 35 23.39 -36.04 -4.85
N VAL A 36 22.68 -35.06 -5.42
CA VAL A 36 21.63 -34.31 -4.72
C VAL A 36 20.45 -35.23 -4.35
N GLN A 37 19.99 -36.07 -5.27
CA GLN A 37 18.90 -37.03 -4.99
C GLN A 37 19.30 -38.11 -3.99
N ASN A 38 20.58 -38.50 -3.96
CA ASN A 38 21.13 -39.47 -3.01
C ASN A 38 21.57 -38.85 -1.68
N PHE A 39 21.43 -37.53 -1.50
CA PHE A 39 21.81 -36.82 -0.29
C PHE A 39 21.12 -37.41 0.95
N GLN A 40 21.88 -37.64 2.01
CA GLN A 40 21.37 -38.20 3.26
C GLN A 40 21.05 -37.09 4.27
N ALA A 41 19.75 -36.76 4.35
CA ALA A 41 19.25 -35.85 5.37
C ALA A 41 19.38 -36.46 6.78
N LYS A 42 19.55 -35.60 7.78
CA LYS A 42 19.51 -35.95 9.20
C LYS A 42 18.16 -35.49 9.80
N PRO A 43 17.65 -36.16 10.85
CA PRO A 43 16.36 -35.81 11.46
C PRO A 43 16.24 -34.35 11.93
N ASP A 44 17.36 -33.75 12.32
CA ASP A 44 17.46 -32.39 12.82
C ASP A 44 17.74 -31.35 11.73
N ASP A 45 17.97 -31.75 10.48
CA ASP A 45 18.18 -30.79 9.39
C ASP A 45 16.96 -29.87 9.20
N ILE A 46 17.27 -28.61 8.84
CA ILE A 46 16.26 -27.60 8.52
C ILE A 46 16.46 -27.13 7.10
N VAL A 47 15.40 -27.27 6.30
CA VAL A 47 15.41 -26.89 4.88
C VAL A 47 14.75 -25.53 4.72
N ILE A 48 15.42 -24.63 4.02
CA ILE A 48 14.89 -23.33 3.59
C ILE A 48 14.59 -23.43 2.11
N ALA A 49 13.31 -23.54 1.76
CA ALA A 49 12.87 -23.64 0.38
C ALA A 49 12.25 -22.32 -0.06
N THR A 50 12.61 -21.83 -1.24
CA THR A 50 12.11 -20.54 -1.76
C THR A 50 12.13 -20.56 -3.27
N TYR A 51 11.23 -19.85 -3.94
CA TYR A 51 11.52 -19.50 -5.33
C TYR A 51 12.70 -18.50 -5.37
N PRO A 52 13.54 -18.49 -6.43
CA PRO A 52 14.62 -17.50 -6.55
C PRO A 52 14.13 -16.08 -6.25
N LYS A 53 14.88 -15.33 -5.43
CA LYS A 53 14.56 -13.95 -5.03
C LYS A 53 13.29 -13.75 -4.18
N ALA A 54 12.80 -14.80 -3.50
CA ALA A 54 11.68 -14.71 -2.57
C ALA A 54 12.08 -14.48 -1.08
N GLY A 55 13.35 -14.20 -0.77
CA GLY A 55 13.80 -13.87 0.60
C GLY A 55 14.68 -14.90 1.29
N THR A 56 15.30 -15.81 0.53
CA THR A 56 16.14 -16.91 1.04
C THR A 56 17.21 -16.44 2.02
N THR A 57 17.98 -15.41 1.67
CA THR A 57 19.06 -14.88 2.51
C THR A 57 18.56 -14.35 3.86
N TRP A 58 17.37 -13.75 3.87
CA TRP A 58 16.77 -13.19 5.09
C TRP A 58 16.47 -14.30 6.09
N VAL A 59 15.76 -15.35 5.65
CA VAL A 59 15.44 -16.49 6.51
C VAL A 59 16.69 -17.32 6.83
N SER A 60 17.63 -17.47 5.89
CA SER A 60 18.92 -18.11 6.16
C SER A 60 19.68 -17.42 7.31
N HIS A 61 19.77 -16.09 7.27
CA HIS A 61 20.47 -15.36 8.32
C HIS A 61 19.72 -15.38 9.65
N MET A 62 18.38 -15.31 9.61
CA MET A 62 17.53 -15.44 10.80
C MET A 62 17.77 -16.78 11.51
N LEU A 63 17.72 -17.89 10.76
CA LEU A 63 17.95 -19.21 11.35
C LEU A 63 19.37 -19.39 11.86
N ASP A 64 20.37 -18.85 11.17
CA ASP A 64 21.76 -18.89 11.62
C ASP A 64 21.95 -18.13 12.95
N LEU A 65 21.33 -16.95 13.11
CA LEU A 65 21.35 -16.21 14.37
C LEU A 65 20.60 -16.94 15.49
N LEU A 66 19.46 -17.55 15.18
CA LEU A 66 18.65 -18.30 16.15
C LEU A 66 19.40 -19.51 16.73
N TYR A 67 20.06 -20.29 15.88
CA TYR A 67 20.75 -21.51 16.30
C TYR A 67 22.19 -21.29 16.77
N PHE A 68 22.92 -20.37 16.14
CA PHE A 68 24.37 -20.22 16.35
C PHE A 68 24.79 -18.87 16.91
N GLY A 69 23.90 -17.88 16.97
CA GLY A 69 24.24 -16.53 17.44
C GLY A 69 24.77 -16.47 18.87
N LYS A 70 24.38 -17.42 19.73
CA LYS A 70 24.92 -17.53 21.10
C LYS A 70 26.22 -18.32 21.18
N CYS A 71 26.29 -19.45 20.49
CA CYS A 71 27.39 -20.41 20.63
C CYS A 71 28.59 -20.08 19.74
N SER A 72 28.39 -19.28 18.69
CA SER A 72 29.43 -18.92 17.72
C SER A 72 29.15 -17.54 17.09
N PRO A 73 29.13 -16.47 17.90
CA PRO A 73 28.76 -15.11 17.46
C PRO A 73 29.64 -14.57 16.33
N GLU A 74 30.88 -15.02 16.23
CA GLU A 74 31.84 -14.66 15.18
C GLU A 74 31.49 -15.20 13.79
N ARG A 75 30.62 -16.21 13.67
CA ARG A 75 30.24 -16.79 12.37
C ARG A 75 29.63 -15.76 11.43
N GLY A 76 28.84 -14.82 11.97
CA GLY A 76 28.17 -13.78 11.19
C GLY A 76 29.09 -12.75 10.55
N SER A 77 30.33 -12.62 11.04
CA SER A 77 31.34 -11.68 10.54
C SER A 77 32.54 -12.36 9.86
N SER A 78 32.69 -13.68 9.99
CA SER A 78 33.83 -14.44 9.47
C SER A 78 33.50 -15.43 8.36
N MET A 79 32.23 -15.82 8.20
CA MET A 79 31.81 -16.83 7.21
C MET A 79 30.66 -16.33 6.32
N PRO A 80 30.79 -16.40 4.99
CA PRO A 80 29.71 -16.06 4.08
C PRO A 80 28.46 -16.93 4.31
N ILE A 81 27.28 -16.35 4.07
CA ILE A 81 25.98 -17.02 4.30
C ILE A 81 25.79 -18.27 3.44
N PHE A 82 26.46 -18.36 2.28
CA PHE A 82 26.41 -19.55 1.43
C PHE A 82 27.27 -20.71 1.92
N GLU A 83 28.23 -20.47 2.81
CA GLU A 83 28.97 -21.53 3.52
C GLU A 83 28.25 -21.94 4.81
N ARG A 84 27.57 -20.98 5.47
CA ARG A 84 26.75 -21.25 6.66
C ARG A 84 25.46 -22.00 6.35
N VAL A 85 24.86 -21.67 5.19
CA VAL A 85 23.62 -22.26 4.68
C VAL A 85 23.88 -22.70 3.23
N PRO A 86 24.44 -23.91 3.00
CA PRO A 86 24.74 -24.42 1.68
C PRO A 86 23.52 -24.49 0.78
N PHE A 87 23.73 -24.15 -0.49
CA PHE A 87 22.72 -24.27 -1.54
C PHE A 87 22.81 -25.66 -2.17
N LEU A 88 21.89 -26.55 -1.81
CA LEU A 88 22.04 -28.00 -2.01
C LEU A 88 22.35 -28.39 -3.47
N GLU A 89 21.60 -27.84 -4.41
CA GLU A 89 21.71 -28.15 -5.83
C GLU A 89 22.82 -27.40 -6.57
N PHE A 90 23.58 -26.52 -5.89
CA PHE A 90 24.62 -25.72 -6.52
C PHE A 90 25.82 -26.57 -6.94
N CYS A 91 26.15 -26.55 -8.23
CA CYS A 91 27.29 -27.24 -8.81
C CYS A 91 27.93 -26.38 -9.91
N VAL A 92 28.88 -25.53 -9.54
CA VAL A 92 29.66 -24.74 -10.49
C VAL A 92 31.10 -25.29 -10.53
N PRO A 93 31.67 -25.56 -11.72
CA PRO A 93 33.03 -26.06 -11.83
C PRO A 93 34.05 -25.19 -11.08
N GLY A 94 34.93 -25.82 -10.31
CA GLY A 94 35.98 -25.16 -9.54
C GLY A 94 35.55 -24.64 -8.16
N LEU A 95 34.29 -24.84 -7.76
CA LEU A 95 33.80 -24.59 -6.40
C LEU A 95 33.28 -25.90 -5.77
N PRO A 96 33.33 -26.05 -4.43
CA PRO A 96 32.67 -27.15 -3.75
C PRO A 96 31.16 -27.16 -4.05
N THR A 97 30.61 -28.34 -4.29
CA THR A 97 29.17 -28.51 -4.53
C THR A 97 28.37 -28.30 -3.25
N GLY A 98 27.08 -27.97 -3.39
CA GLY A 98 26.18 -27.81 -2.25
C GLY A 98 26.13 -29.04 -1.34
N VAL A 99 26.15 -30.23 -1.93
CA VAL A 99 26.20 -31.52 -1.24
C VAL A 99 27.48 -31.66 -0.41
N GLU A 100 28.64 -31.43 -1.00
CA GLU A 100 29.93 -31.52 -0.29
C GLU A 100 30.01 -30.55 0.89
N VAL A 101 29.54 -29.31 0.70
CA VAL A 101 29.49 -28.32 1.78
C VAL A 101 28.54 -28.81 2.89
N ALA A 102 27.33 -29.27 2.56
CA ALA A 102 26.37 -29.77 3.55
C ALA A 102 26.83 -31.03 4.29
N GLU A 103 27.66 -31.87 3.68
CA GLU A 103 28.26 -33.06 4.32
C GLU A 103 29.45 -32.70 5.21
N SER A 104 30.22 -31.67 4.85
CA SER A 104 31.35 -31.18 5.65
C SER A 104 30.93 -30.42 6.91
N MET A 105 29.66 -30.00 7.02
CA MET A 105 29.15 -29.25 8.17
C MET A 105 29.18 -30.09 9.46
N THR A 106 29.89 -29.56 10.46
CA THR A 106 29.95 -30.14 11.82
C THR A 106 28.87 -29.59 12.76
N SER A 107 28.18 -28.53 12.36
CA SER A 107 27.10 -27.91 13.14
C SER A 107 25.80 -28.72 13.08
N SER A 108 25.07 -28.74 14.20
CA SER A 108 23.72 -29.32 14.31
C SER A 108 22.79 -28.26 14.91
N PRO A 109 21.60 -28.02 14.33
CA PRO A 109 21.10 -28.61 13.07
C PRO A 109 21.88 -28.11 11.84
N ARG A 110 21.84 -28.84 10.70
CA ARG A 110 22.31 -28.26 9.43
C ARG A 110 21.21 -27.39 8.84
N LEU A 111 21.56 -26.17 8.47
CA LEU A 111 20.69 -25.26 7.73
C LEU A 111 21.00 -25.42 6.24
N ILE A 112 20.05 -25.89 5.44
CA ILE A 112 20.26 -26.17 4.02
C ILE A 112 19.22 -25.39 3.22
N LYS A 113 19.64 -24.70 2.15
CA LYS A 113 18.68 -23.99 1.28
C LYS A 113 18.55 -24.67 -0.07
N THR A 114 17.39 -24.48 -0.69
CA THR A 114 17.07 -24.97 -2.03
C THR A 114 16.07 -24.05 -2.73
N HIS A 115 16.15 -24.03 -4.05
CA HIS A 115 15.21 -23.40 -4.97
C HIS A 115 14.39 -24.43 -5.75
N PHE A 116 14.51 -25.70 -5.41
CA PHE A 116 13.77 -26.75 -6.07
C PHE A 116 12.24 -26.64 -5.90
N PRO A 117 11.50 -26.88 -6.99
CA PRO A 117 10.10 -27.28 -6.91
C PRO A 117 9.93 -28.46 -5.95
N VAL A 118 8.78 -28.54 -5.29
CA VAL A 118 8.54 -29.51 -4.22
C VAL A 118 8.79 -30.97 -4.64
N GLN A 119 8.54 -31.29 -5.92
CA GLN A 119 8.74 -32.63 -6.49
C GLN A 119 10.22 -33.02 -6.67
N PHE A 120 11.15 -32.06 -6.63
CA PHE A 120 12.58 -32.29 -6.77
C PHE A 120 13.32 -32.38 -5.44
N LEU A 121 12.65 -32.08 -4.31
CA LEU A 121 13.28 -32.19 -2.99
C LEU A 121 13.66 -33.66 -2.71
N PRO A 122 14.92 -33.96 -2.30
CA PRO A 122 15.36 -35.33 -2.05
C PRO A 122 14.47 -36.09 -1.07
N LYS A 123 14.27 -37.38 -1.34
CA LYS A 123 13.36 -38.25 -0.58
C LYS A 123 13.71 -38.34 0.90
N SER A 124 15.02 -38.33 1.20
CA SER A 124 15.55 -38.44 2.57
C SER A 124 15.01 -37.34 3.50
N PHE A 125 14.78 -36.11 3.04
CA PHE A 125 14.19 -35.05 3.87
C PHE A 125 12.77 -35.38 4.32
N TRP A 126 11.98 -36.02 3.46
CA TRP A 126 10.63 -36.46 3.79
C TRP A 126 10.65 -37.66 4.75
N GLU A 127 11.52 -38.63 4.49
CA GLU A 127 11.68 -39.84 5.31
C GLU A 127 12.12 -39.51 6.74
N GLN A 128 13.06 -38.57 6.88
CA GLN A 128 13.58 -38.09 8.17
C GLN A 128 12.65 -37.06 8.84
N LYS A 129 11.56 -36.65 8.19
CA LYS A 129 10.58 -35.68 8.70
C LYS A 129 11.23 -34.35 9.11
N CYS A 130 12.21 -33.91 8.33
CA CYS A 130 12.92 -32.65 8.53
C CYS A 130 11.94 -31.47 8.55
N ARG A 131 12.29 -30.42 9.29
CA ARG A 131 11.51 -29.17 9.29
C ARG A 131 11.85 -28.37 8.05
N ILE A 132 10.83 -27.85 7.38
CA ILE A 132 10.98 -27.05 6.16
C ILE A 132 10.33 -25.69 6.38
N ILE A 133 11.05 -24.63 6.05
CA ILE A 133 10.52 -23.26 6.00
C ILE A 133 10.47 -22.85 4.55
N TYR A 134 9.25 -22.66 4.04
CA TYR A 134 9.02 -22.14 2.70
C TYR A 134 8.70 -20.65 2.74
N VAL A 135 9.35 -19.84 1.89
CA VAL A 135 9.02 -18.41 1.74
C VAL A 135 8.46 -18.16 0.36
N ALA A 136 7.23 -17.67 0.32
CA ALA A 136 6.62 -17.12 -0.89
C ALA A 136 6.76 -15.59 -0.90
N ARG A 137 6.81 -15.02 -2.09
CA ARG A 137 6.84 -13.57 -2.31
C ARG A 137 5.88 -13.24 -3.44
N ASN A 138 5.27 -12.07 -3.39
CA ASN A 138 4.46 -11.52 -4.47
C ASN A 138 5.16 -11.72 -5.82
N SER A 139 4.45 -12.33 -6.78
CA SER A 139 5.03 -12.72 -8.08
C SER A 139 5.62 -11.55 -8.85
N LYS A 140 5.02 -10.38 -8.73
CA LYS A 140 5.45 -9.21 -9.48
C LYS A 140 6.73 -8.60 -8.87
N ASP A 141 6.79 -8.45 -7.54
CA ASP A 141 8.01 -8.02 -6.84
C ASP A 141 9.16 -9.02 -7.05
N ASN A 142 8.79 -10.30 -7.13
CA ASN A 142 9.73 -11.37 -7.37
C ASN A 142 10.30 -11.30 -8.78
N ALA A 143 9.48 -11.10 -9.82
CA ALA A 143 9.92 -10.91 -11.20
C ALA A 143 10.90 -9.73 -11.35
N VAL A 144 10.58 -8.58 -10.76
CA VAL A 144 11.46 -7.40 -10.77
C VAL A 144 12.78 -7.70 -10.05
N SER A 145 12.73 -8.34 -8.88
CA SER A 145 13.93 -8.74 -8.15
C SER A 145 14.80 -9.75 -8.91
N TYR A 146 14.17 -10.64 -9.66
CA TYR A 146 14.82 -11.65 -10.49
C TYR A 146 15.50 -11.01 -11.70
N PHE A 147 14.83 -10.13 -12.44
CA PHE A 147 15.42 -9.45 -13.60
C PHE A 147 16.75 -8.76 -13.26
N HIS A 148 16.78 -7.99 -12.18
CA HIS A 148 18.01 -7.31 -11.78
C HIS A 148 19.07 -8.26 -11.22
N PHE A 149 18.65 -9.40 -10.64
CA PHE A 149 19.57 -10.44 -10.21
C PHE A 149 20.25 -11.11 -11.41
N ASP A 150 19.50 -11.46 -12.46
CA ASP A 150 20.06 -12.06 -13.68
C ASP A 150 21.03 -11.09 -14.37
N ARG A 151 20.67 -9.80 -14.44
CA ARG A 151 21.53 -8.77 -15.03
C ARG A 151 22.90 -8.67 -14.37
N MET A 152 22.97 -8.83 -13.05
CA MET A 152 24.24 -8.74 -12.32
C MET A 152 24.94 -10.10 -12.16
N ASN A 153 24.21 -11.22 -12.16
CA ASN A 153 24.76 -12.53 -11.84
C ASN A 153 25.10 -13.32 -13.12
N MET A 154 26.39 -13.52 -13.38
CA MET A 154 26.85 -14.17 -14.62
C MET A 154 26.61 -15.68 -14.67
N VAL A 155 26.22 -16.31 -13.55
CA VAL A 155 25.82 -17.73 -13.52
C VAL A 155 24.34 -17.95 -13.83
N GLU A 156 23.59 -16.89 -14.13
CA GLU A 156 22.21 -16.95 -14.60
C GLU A 156 22.14 -16.77 -16.12
N PRO A 157 21.09 -17.28 -16.79
CA PRO A 157 20.82 -16.99 -18.19
C PRO A 157 20.80 -15.50 -18.50
N GLU A 158 21.01 -15.14 -19.77
CA GLU A 158 20.92 -13.74 -20.19
C GLU A 158 19.49 -13.20 -19.98
N PRO A 159 19.30 -12.13 -19.19
CA PRO A 159 17.97 -11.60 -18.90
C PRO A 159 17.24 -11.05 -20.13
N GLY A 160 17.95 -10.41 -21.06
CA GLY A 160 17.37 -9.62 -22.14
C GLY A 160 16.83 -8.27 -21.65
N ASP A 161 15.90 -7.67 -22.40
CA ASP A 161 15.16 -6.49 -21.96
C ASP A 161 14.00 -6.86 -21.01
N TRP A 162 13.45 -5.86 -20.32
CA TRP A 162 12.39 -6.09 -19.33
C TRP A 162 11.12 -6.73 -19.93
N PRO A 163 10.58 -6.28 -21.09
CA PRO A 163 9.42 -6.93 -21.70
C PRO A 163 9.65 -8.41 -22.02
N SER A 164 10.80 -8.75 -22.62
CA SER A 164 11.13 -10.14 -22.96
C SER A 164 11.33 -10.99 -21.70
N PHE A 165 11.97 -10.43 -20.68
CA PHE A 165 12.12 -11.10 -19.39
C PHE A 165 10.77 -11.39 -18.73
N LEU A 166 9.89 -10.39 -18.67
CA LEU A 166 8.57 -10.53 -18.07
C LEU A 166 7.72 -11.56 -18.82
N GLN A 167 7.80 -11.58 -20.15
CA GLN A 167 7.15 -12.62 -20.96
C GLN A 167 7.68 -14.02 -20.62
N ARG A 168 9.01 -14.21 -20.55
CA ARG A 168 9.59 -15.51 -20.12
C ARG A 168 9.14 -15.91 -18.71
N PHE A 169 9.05 -14.96 -17.79
CA PHE A 169 8.55 -15.19 -16.44
C PHE A 169 7.09 -15.65 -16.44
N GLN A 170 6.22 -15.01 -17.23
CA GLN A 170 4.80 -15.40 -17.39
C GLN A 170 4.63 -16.77 -18.04
N GLU A 171 5.47 -17.11 -19.01
CA GLU A 171 5.51 -18.43 -19.66
C GLU A 171 6.12 -19.53 -18.75
N GLY A 172 6.65 -19.16 -17.59
CA GLY A 172 7.32 -20.09 -16.66
C GLY A 172 8.68 -20.61 -17.15
N LYS A 173 9.29 -19.93 -18.13
CA LYS A 173 10.61 -20.24 -18.68
C LYS A 173 11.72 -19.53 -17.91
N MET A 174 11.74 -19.78 -16.60
CA MET A 174 12.72 -19.27 -15.65
C MET A 174 13.52 -20.44 -15.06
N VAL A 175 14.71 -20.19 -14.51
CA VAL A 175 15.40 -21.24 -13.74
C VAL A 175 14.50 -21.64 -12.56
N PHE A 176 14.36 -22.95 -12.31
CA PHE A 176 13.38 -23.54 -11.39
C PHE A 176 11.91 -23.44 -11.85
N GLY A 177 11.69 -23.09 -13.13
CA GLY A 177 10.41 -23.14 -13.82
C GLY A 177 9.41 -22.05 -13.43
N SER A 178 8.14 -22.36 -13.65
CA SER A 178 7.00 -21.47 -13.39
C SER A 178 6.89 -21.08 -11.92
N TRP A 179 6.88 -19.77 -11.66
CA TRP A 179 6.60 -19.24 -10.32
C TRP A 179 5.27 -19.77 -9.78
N TYR A 180 4.24 -19.84 -10.63
CA TYR A 180 2.90 -20.30 -10.24
C TYR A 180 2.93 -21.75 -9.77
N ASP A 181 3.52 -22.64 -10.56
CA ASP A 181 3.56 -24.06 -10.24
C ASP A 181 4.45 -24.33 -9.03
N HIS A 182 5.57 -23.61 -8.92
CA HIS A 182 6.47 -23.72 -7.78
C HIS A 182 5.78 -23.32 -6.47
N VAL A 183 5.21 -22.11 -6.41
CA VAL A 183 4.53 -21.59 -5.21
C VAL A 183 3.31 -22.44 -4.86
N LYS A 184 2.51 -22.82 -5.86
CA LYS A 184 1.33 -23.67 -5.67
C LYS A 184 1.72 -25.05 -5.13
N GLY A 185 2.71 -25.72 -5.71
CA GLY A 185 3.13 -27.06 -5.28
C GLY A 185 3.59 -27.09 -3.82
N TRP A 186 4.36 -26.08 -3.39
CA TRP A 186 4.76 -25.94 -1.99
C TRP A 186 3.57 -25.64 -1.06
N TRP A 187 2.61 -24.82 -1.49
CA TRP A 187 1.40 -24.53 -0.73
C TRP A 187 0.51 -25.76 -0.54
N GLU A 188 0.32 -26.55 -1.60
CA GLU A 188 -0.43 -27.80 -1.56
C GLU A 188 0.25 -28.82 -0.64
N LYS A 189 1.58 -28.95 -0.72
CA LYS A 189 2.34 -29.84 0.15
C LYS A 189 2.22 -29.44 1.62
N LYS A 190 2.27 -28.13 1.94
CA LYS A 190 2.02 -27.63 3.29
C LYS A 190 0.70 -28.21 3.82
N GLN A 191 -0.39 -28.17 3.05
CA GLN A 191 -1.71 -28.60 3.56
C GLN A 191 -1.71 -30.04 4.09
N THR A 192 -0.83 -30.88 3.54
CA THR A 192 -0.71 -32.30 3.93
C THR A 192 0.45 -32.58 4.90
N ASN A 193 1.37 -31.64 5.11
CA ASN A 193 2.57 -31.85 5.93
C ASN A 193 2.76 -30.73 6.96
N PRO A 194 2.53 -31.00 8.27
CA PRO A 194 2.69 -30.01 9.33
C PRO A 194 4.15 -29.64 9.63
N LYS A 195 5.13 -30.35 9.04
CA LYS A 195 6.56 -30.02 9.12
C LYS A 195 6.97 -28.93 8.14
N ILE A 196 6.01 -28.26 7.49
CA ILE A 196 6.26 -27.12 6.60
C ILE A 196 5.67 -25.86 7.24
N LEU A 197 6.54 -24.90 7.57
CA LEU A 197 6.14 -23.54 7.88
C LEU A 197 6.13 -22.74 6.58
N TYR A 198 4.99 -22.14 6.26
CA TYR A 198 4.83 -21.31 5.07
C TYR A 198 4.77 -19.84 5.50
N LEU A 199 5.74 -19.07 5.02
CA LEU A 199 5.90 -17.64 5.29
C LEU A 199 5.65 -16.83 4.02
N MET A 200 5.10 -15.63 4.19
CA MET A 200 5.05 -14.62 3.14
C MET A 200 6.17 -13.62 3.39
N TYR A 201 6.91 -13.27 2.35
CA TYR A 201 7.95 -12.24 2.39
C TYR A 201 7.36 -10.90 2.86
N GLU A 202 6.13 -10.60 2.46
CA GLU A 202 5.41 -9.38 2.81
C GLU A 202 5.09 -9.31 4.30
N ASP A 203 4.73 -10.45 4.91
CA ASP A 203 4.50 -10.54 6.36
C ASP A 203 5.81 -10.33 7.14
N LEU A 204 6.92 -10.90 6.65
CA LEU A 204 8.25 -10.70 7.24
C LEU A 204 8.68 -9.24 7.18
N ALA A 205 8.29 -8.53 6.12
CA ALA A 205 8.58 -7.11 5.95
C ALA A 205 7.64 -6.21 6.77
N GLU A 206 6.38 -6.60 6.94
CA GLU A 206 5.38 -5.83 7.69
C GLU A 206 5.61 -5.91 9.20
N ASP A 207 5.76 -7.11 9.74
CA ASP A 207 5.92 -7.36 11.17
C ASP A 207 6.87 -8.54 11.41
N MET A 208 8.15 -8.23 11.33
CA MET A 208 9.20 -9.21 11.52
C MET A 208 9.23 -9.79 12.95
N GLY A 209 8.77 -9.05 13.96
CA GLY A 209 8.66 -9.56 15.33
C GLY A 209 7.64 -10.71 15.41
N ARG A 210 6.44 -10.49 14.84
CA ARG A 210 5.39 -11.51 14.76
C ARG A 210 5.85 -12.74 13.98
N GLU A 211 6.50 -12.56 12.84
CA GLU A 211 6.96 -13.68 12.02
C GLU A 211 8.14 -14.42 12.67
N LEU A 212 9.03 -13.72 13.40
CA LEU A 212 10.07 -14.34 14.21
C LEU A 212 9.46 -15.22 15.30
N ASP A 213 8.40 -14.75 15.97
CA ASP A 213 7.70 -15.52 17.00
C ASP A 213 7.06 -16.80 16.40
N ARG A 214 6.51 -16.71 15.18
CA ARG A 214 6.00 -17.88 14.42
C ARG A 214 7.11 -18.88 14.07
N VAL A 215 8.27 -18.39 13.62
CA VAL A 215 9.44 -19.23 13.33
C VAL A 215 9.92 -19.92 14.60
N CYS A 216 10.05 -19.20 15.72
CA CYS A 216 10.47 -19.77 17.00
C CYS A 216 9.49 -20.83 17.49
N SER A 217 8.19 -20.57 17.42
CA SER A 217 7.14 -21.53 17.78
C SER A 217 7.24 -22.82 16.95
N PHE A 218 7.41 -22.69 15.63
CA PHE A 218 7.57 -23.83 14.73
C PHE A 218 8.83 -24.66 15.01
N LEU A 219 9.92 -23.99 15.36
CA LEU A 219 11.19 -24.63 15.70
C LEU A 219 11.25 -25.14 17.14
N GLY A 220 10.28 -24.77 17.98
CA GLY A 220 10.28 -25.08 19.42
C GLY A 220 11.40 -24.35 20.18
N LEU A 221 11.74 -23.14 19.73
CA LEU A 221 12.73 -22.27 20.38
C LEU A 221 12.03 -21.22 21.23
N SER A 222 12.67 -20.84 22.32
CA SER A 222 12.24 -19.74 23.20
C SER A 222 13.37 -18.73 23.31
N LEU A 223 13.08 -17.46 23.00
CA LEU A 223 14.04 -16.37 23.07
C LEU A 223 13.77 -15.50 24.30
N THR A 224 14.84 -14.97 24.89
CA THR A 224 14.72 -13.81 25.78
C THR A 224 14.46 -12.55 24.97
N GLU A 225 13.91 -11.50 25.59
CA GLU A 225 13.71 -10.21 24.89
C GLU A 225 15.02 -9.63 24.33
N GLU A 226 16.14 -9.84 25.02
CA GLU A 226 17.46 -9.39 24.54
C GLU A 226 17.88 -10.15 23.27
N GLU A 227 17.67 -11.46 23.22
CA GLU A 227 17.96 -12.29 22.05
C GLU A 227 17.05 -11.94 20.89
N ARG A 228 15.77 -11.71 21.17
CA ARG A 228 14.78 -11.28 20.21
C ARG A 228 15.21 -9.97 19.54
N CYS A 229 15.58 -8.95 20.33
CA CYS A 229 16.09 -7.68 19.81
C CYS A 229 17.36 -7.87 18.95
N LYS A 230 18.32 -8.69 19.39
CA LYS A 230 19.56 -8.95 18.62
C LYS A 230 19.28 -9.62 17.28
N VAL A 231 18.40 -10.61 17.24
CA VAL A 231 18.00 -11.27 15.99
C VAL A 231 17.32 -10.25 15.08
N ILE A 232 16.36 -9.48 15.61
CA ILE A 232 15.61 -8.45 14.90
C ILE A 232 16.55 -7.43 14.24
N GLU A 233 17.51 -6.91 15.00
CA GLU A 233 18.50 -5.94 14.51
C GLU A 233 19.43 -6.56 13.45
N GLY A 234 19.91 -7.78 13.68
CA GLY A 234 20.84 -8.47 12.79
C GLY A 234 20.23 -8.87 11.43
N VAL A 235 18.95 -9.25 11.43
CA VAL A 235 18.20 -9.57 10.19
C VAL A 235 17.58 -8.35 9.54
N GLY A 236 17.72 -7.16 10.15
CA GLY A 236 17.29 -5.91 9.53
C GLY A 236 17.97 -5.73 8.17
N PHE A 237 17.23 -5.29 7.17
CA PHE A 237 17.74 -5.17 5.80
C PHE A 237 19.00 -4.30 5.71
N ASP A 238 19.05 -3.16 6.40
CA ASP A 238 20.23 -2.30 6.39
C ASP A 238 21.45 -2.96 7.03
N ALA A 239 21.25 -3.75 8.08
CA ALA A 239 22.31 -4.52 8.72
C ALA A 239 22.85 -5.58 7.77
N MET A 240 21.95 -6.36 7.14
CA MET A 240 22.35 -7.37 6.15
C MET A 240 23.00 -6.75 4.90
N LYS A 241 22.50 -5.61 4.42
CA LYS A 241 23.04 -4.92 3.24
C LYS A 241 24.47 -4.42 3.47
N LYS A 242 24.79 -3.98 4.69
CA LYS A 242 26.14 -3.54 5.09
C LYS A 242 27.09 -4.71 5.40
N ASN A 243 26.55 -5.88 5.75
CA ASN A 243 27.36 -7.05 6.09
C ASN A 243 27.84 -7.79 4.83
N SER A 244 29.16 -7.77 4.58
CA SER A 244 29.78 -8.46 3.45
C SER A 244 29.58 -9.98 3.47
N MET A 245 29.31 -10.57 4.64
CA MET A 245 29.04 -11.99 4.82
C MET A 245 27.60 -12.41 4.51
N THR A 246 26.67 -11.47 4.26
CA THR A 246 25.29 -11.79 3.87
C THR A 246 24.87 -11.14 2.55
N ASN A 247 25.56 -10.09 2.09
CA ASN A 247 25.22 -9.36 0.87
C ASN A 247 25.90 -9.86 -0.42
N TYR A 248 26.69 -10.95 -0.34
CA TYR A 248 27.38 -11.60 -1.47
C TYR A 248 28.45 -10.75 -2.17
N SER A 249 28.87 -9.61 -1.60
CA SER A 249 29.89 -8.71 -2.17
C SER A 249 31.26 -9.36 -2.42
N THR A 250 31.52 -10.52 -1.83
CA THR A 250 32.76 -11.29 -2.01
C THR A 250 32.75 -12.20 -3.27
N ILE A 251 31.60 -12.34 -3.96
CA ILE A 251 31.46 -13.21 -5.13
C ILE A 251 31.81 -12.45 -6.42
N LYS A 252 32.86 -12.92 -7.11
CA LYS A 252 33.39 -12.29 -8.34
C LYS A 252 32.48 -12.41 -9.57
N VAL A 253 31.56 -13.39 -9.60
CA VAL A 253 30.61 -13.58 -10.74
C VAL A 253 29.41 -12.62 -10.69
N MET A 254 29.29 -11.82 -9.64
CA MET A 254 28.23 -10.81 -9.50
C MET A 254 28.80 -9.41 -9.77
N ASP A 255 28.30 -8.74 -10.80
CA ASP A 255 28.67 -7.34 -11.10
C ASP A 255 27.78 -6.36 -10.33
N PHE A 256 28.27 -5.95 -9.15
CA PHE A 256 27.61 -4.98 -8.29
C PHE A 256 27.50 -3.57 -8.89
N LYS A 257 28.19 -3.28 -10.01
CA LYS A 257 28.01 -2.01 -10.75
C LYS A 257 26.69 -1.98 -11.52
N ILE A 258 26.19 -3.14 -11.96
CA ILE A 258 24.92 -3.26 -12.68
C ILE A 258 23.74 -3.13 -11.71
N SER A 259 23.84 -3.78 -10.55
CA SER A 259 22.83 -3.73 -9.50
C SER A 259 23.42 -4.18 -8.16
N PRO A 260 23.05 -3.56 -7.02
CA PRO A 260 23.36 -4.14 -5.72
C PRO A 260 22.56 -5.44 -5.49
N PHE A 261 23.11 -6.39 -4.73
CA PHE A 261 22.40 -7.65 -4.41
C PHE A 261 21.17 -7.42 -3.51
N MET A 262 21.33 -6.62 -2.45
CA MET A 262 20.25 -6.14 -1.59
C MET A 262 19.81 -4.74 -2.04
N ARG A 263 18.85 -4.70 -2.96
CA ARG A 263 18.43 -3.45 -3.63
C ARG A 263 17.63 -2.54 -2.71
N LYS A 264 16.51 -3.03 -2.18
CA LYS A 264 15.57 -2.31 -1.31
C LYS A 264 14.90 -3.25 -0.30
N VAL A 265 14.56 -2.74 0.88
CA VAL A 265 13.58 -3.37 1.78
C VAL A 265 12.23 -3.26 1.09
N VAL A 266 11.32 -4.17 1.35
CA VAL A 266 9.90 -3.83 1.23
C VAL A 266 9.52 -3.01 2.48
N GLU A 267 9.85 -1.72 2.49
CA GLU A 267 9.32 -0.80 3.50
C GLU A 267 7.80 -0.64 3.33
N LYS A 268 7.07 -0.20 4.36
CA LYS A 268 5.65 0.21 4.23
C LYS A 268 5.43 1.23 3.09
N SER A 269 6.47 1.98 2.73
CA SER A 269 6.63 2.90 1.59
C SER A 269 7.03 2.21 0.28
N ASP A 270 7.74 1.08 0.30
CA ASP A 270 8.23 0.37 -0.89
C ASP A 270 7.28 -0.74 -1.36
N ILE A 271 6.38 -1.26 -0.50
CA ILE A 271 5.11 -1.90 -0.95
C ILE A 271 4.30 -0.93 -1.84
N ARG A 272 4.61 0.38 -1.77
CA ARG A 272 3.85 1.46 -2.40
C ARG A 272 4.56 2.17 -3.55
N ASN A 273 5.80 1.81 -3.92
CA ASN A 273 6.59 2.61 -4.88
C ASN A 273 7.27 1.87 -6.06
N GLU A 274 7.18 0.54 -6.20
CA GLU A 274 7.71 -0.16 -7.40
C GLU A 274 6.67 -0.95 -8.21
N PHE A 275 5.41 -0.86 -7.82
CA PHE A 275 4.35 -0.77 -8.82
C PHE A 275 4.13 0.73 -9.03
N GLU A 276 4.43 1.23 -10.23
CA GLU A 276 3.27 1.76 -10.94
C GLU A 276 2.25 0.63 -10.86
N MET A 277 1.37 0.70 -9.85
CA MET A 277 0.00 0.34 -10.12
C MET A 277 -0.18 1.10 -11.43
N GLU A 278 -0.47 0.41 -12.54
CA GLU A 278 -1.29 1.09 -13.52
C GLU A 278 -2.50 1.51 -12.70
N LEU A 279 -2.38 2.72 -12.12
CA LEU A 279 -3.45 3.46 -11.53
C LEU A 279 -4.46 3.38 -12.66
N PRO A 280 -5.65 2.83 -12.40
CA PRO A 280 -6.61 2.61 -13.46
C PRO A 280 -6.68 3.88 -14.29
N PRO A 281 -6.72 3.75 -15.63
CA PRO A 281 -6.71 4.92 -16.49
C PRO A 281 -7.75 5.91 -15.95
N ARG A 282 -7.36 7.18 -15.91
CA ARG A 282 -8.22 8.21 -15.33
C ARG A 282 -9.62 8.08 -15.91
N PRO A 283 -10.67 8.14 -15.08
CA PRO A 283 -12.02 7.89 -15.53
C PRO A 283 -12.44 8.93 -16.57
N GLU A 284 -13.19 8.48 -17.57
CA GLU A 284 -13.82 9.39 -18.52
C GLU A 284 -15.05 10.05 -17.90
N LEU A 285 -15.29 11.29 -18.31
CA LEU A 285 -16.50 12.03 -18.01
C LEU A 285 -17.56 11.75 -19.06
N PHE A 286 -18.79 11.60 -18.63
CA PHE A 286 -19.94 11.58 -19.52
C PHE A 286 -21.10 12.36 -18.91
N ASP A 287 -22.05 12.75 -19.77
CA ASP A 287 -23.27 13.40 -19.32
C ASP A 287 -24.19 12.37 -18.67
N PHE A 288 -24.51 12.60 -17.40
CA PHE A 288 -25.46 11.81 -16.64
C PHE A 288 -26.60 12.72 -16.20
N HIS A 289 -27.69 12.70 -17.00
CA HIS A 289 -28.87 13.54 -16.79
C HIS A 289 -28.54 15.04 -16.68
N GLY A 290 -27.69 15.56 -17.56
CA GLY A 290 -27.29 16.98 -17.58
C GLY A 290 -26.18 17.36 -16.60
N VAL A 291 -25.57 16.38 -15.92
CA VAL A 291 -24.46 16.58 -14.98
C VAL A 291 -23.29 15.69 -15.38
N SER A 292 -22.09 16.26 -15.50
CA SER A 292 -20.90 15.49 -15.86
C SER A 292 -20.41 14.66 -14.68
N LEU A 293 -20.46 13.34 -14.80
CA LEU A 293 -20.07 12.36 -13.77
C LEU A 293 -19.13 11.30 -14.35
N THR A 294 -18.61 10.44 -13.49
CA THR A 294 -17.75 9.30 -13.83
C THR A 294 -18.42 7.98 -13.44
N HIS A 295 -17.90 6.86 -13.94
CA HIS A 295 -18.36 5.52 -13.59
C HIS A 295 -18.23 5.24 -12.08
N TYR A 296 -17.20 5.77 -11.40
CA TYR A 296 -17.04 5.68 -9.94
C TYR A 296 -18.22 6.26 -9.12
N ILE A 297 -19.08 7.07 -9.73
CA ILE A 297 -20.28 7.64 -9.09
C ILE A 297 -21.55 6.91 -9.53
N THR A 298 -21.57 6.42 -10.77
CA THR A 298 -22.79 5.98 -11.47
C THR A 298 -22.94 4.46 -11.54
N ASP A 299 -21.86 3.69 -11.38
CA ASP A 299 -21.91 2.22 -11.47
C ASP A 299 -22.79 1.57 -10.39
N ASN A 300 -22.94 2.23 -9.24
CA ASN A 300 -23.76 1.78 -8.12
C ASN A 300 -24.98 2.68 -7.90
N TRP A 301 -25.44 3.35 -8.96
CA TRP A 301 -26.49 4.36 -8.87
C TRP A 301 -27.81 3.83 -8.32
N GLU A 302 -28.21 2.61 -8.69
CA GLU A 302 -29.46 2.01 -8.21
C GLU A 302 -29.43 1.79 -6.68
N ASN A 303 -28.33 1.23 -6.16
CA ASN A 303 -28.15 1.04 -4.72
C ASN A 303 -28.07 2.39 -3.98
N LEU A 304 -27.41 3.39 -4.57
CA LEU A 304 -27.37 4.74 -4.04
C LEU A 304 -28.78 5.35 -3.94
N GLN A 305 -29.60 5.25 -4.97
CA GLN A 305 -30.97 5.80 -4.96
C GLN A 305 -31.91 5.02 -4.03
N ASN A 306 -31.66 3.71 -3.85
CA ASN A 306 -32.38 2.85 -2.92
C ASN A 306 -31.83 2.88 -1.49
N PHE A 307 -30.82 3.71 -1.21
CA PHE A 307 -30.22 3.84 0.12
C PHE A 307 -31.27 4.16 1.18
N GLN A 308 -31.22 3.48 2.32
CA GLN A 308 -32.16 3.67 3.42
C GLN A 308 -31.57 4.62 4.46
N ALA A 309 -31.97 5.90 4.38
CA ALA A 309 -31.63 6.89 5.39
C ALA A 309 -32.31 6.58 6.74
N ARG A 310 -31.63 6.92 7.84
CA ARG A 310 -32.20 6.91 9.20
C ARG A 310 -32.63 8.35 9.57
N PRO A 311 -33.68 8.53 10.40
CA PRO A 311 -34.13 9.86 10.81
C PRO A 311 -33.06 10.74 11.46
N ASP A 312 -32.07 10.13 12.10
CA ASP A 312 -30.97 10.78 12.79
C ASP A 312 -29.71 10.95 11.93
N ASP A 313 -29.70 10.50 10.67
CA ASP A 313 -28.57 10.72 9.78
C ASP A 313 -28.31 12.22 9.56
N ILE A 314 -27.03 12.56 9.45
CA ILE A 314 -26.54 13.92 9.18
C ILE A 314 -25.77 13.89 7.87
N VAL A 315 -26.29 14.62 6.88
CA VAL A 315 -25.70 14.70 5.55
C VAL A 315 -24.80 15.93 5.45
N ILE A 316 -23.57 15.73 5.00
CA ILE A 316 -22.59 16.78 4.72
C ILE A 316 -22.48 16.91 3.21
N ALA A 317 -23.18 17.90 2.66
CA ALA A 317 -23.24 18.14 1.23
C ALA A 317 -22.34 19.32 0.83
N THR A 318 -21.56 19.18 -0.22
CA THR A 318 -20.67 20.27 -0.67
C THR A 318 -20.44 20.15 -2.17
N TYR A 319 -20.21 21.26 -2.88
CA TYR A 319 -19.47 21.14 -4.14
C TYR A 319 -18.02 20.68 -3.82
N PRO A 320 -17.37 19.87 -4.67
CA PRO A 320 -16.01 19.44 -4.43
C PRO A 320 -15.07 20.62 -4.07
N LYS A 321 -14.25 20.40 -3.04
CA LYS A 321 -13.23 21.35 -2.54
C LYS A 321 -13.74 22.60 -1.81
N ALA A 322 -15.00 22.57 -1.36
CA ALA A 322 -15.59 23.62 -0.53
C ALA A 322 -15.38 23.46 1.00
N GLY A 323 -14.55 22.51 1.46
CA GLY A 323 -14.25 22.32 2.89
C GLY A 323 -14.91 21.10 3.54
N THR A 324 -15.33 20.10 2.75
CA THR A 324 -16.02 18.89 3.21
C THR A 324 -15.30 18.17 4.35
N THR A 325 -13.99 17.94 4.22
CA THR A 325 -13.18 17.27 5.25
C THR A 325 -13.15 18.05 6.55
N TRP A 326 -13.14 19.39 6.47
CA TRP A 326 -13.09 20.27 7.64
C TRP A 326 -14.35 20.13 8.48
N VAL A 327 -15.52 20.28 7.86
CA VAL A 327 -16.81 20.11 8.55
C VAL A 327 -17.06 18.65 8.93
N SER A 328 -16.61 17.67 8.13
CA SER A 328 -16.69 16.25 8.49
C SER A 328 -15.94 15.96 9.79
N HIS A 329 -14.72 16.48 9.93
CA HIS A 329 -13.95 16.27 11.15
C HIS A 329 -14.55 17.00 12.35
N MET A 330 -15.04 18.22 12.15
CA MET A 330 -15.75 18.99 13.18
C MET A 330 -16.96 18.21 13.71
N LEU A 331 -17.80 17.67 12.83
CA LEU A 331 -18.99 16.91 13.24
C LEU A 331 -18.63 15.60 13.94
N ASP A 332 -17.60 14.88 13.48
CA ASP A 332 -17.14 13.66 14.15
C ASP A 332 -16.62 13.95 15.57
N LEU A 333 -15.91 15.07 15.77
CA LEU A 333 -15.48 15.49 17.11
C LEU A 333 -16.68 15.92 17.99
N LEU A 334 -17.66 16.63 17.43
CA LEU A 334 -18.87 17.04 18.16
C LEU A 334 -19.67 15.84 18.69
N TYR A 335 -19.87 14.83 17.86
CA TYR A 335 -20.71 13.67 18.23
C TYR A 335 -19.95 12.59 18.99
N PHE A 336 -18.69 12.34 18.63
CA PHE A 336 -17.95 11.17 19.10
C PHE A 336 -16.66 11.50 19.86
N GLY A 337 -16.22 12.77 19.88
CA GLY A 337 -14.97 13.16 20.51
C GLY A 337 -14.91 12.88 22.02
N LYS A 338 -16.05 12.89 22.71
CA LYS A 338 -16.14 12.55 24.14
C LYS A 338 -16.26 11.04 24.40
N SER A 339 -17.09 10.35 23.62
CA SER A 339 -17.38 8.93 23.83
C SER A 339 -16.30 8.01 23.26
N SER A 340 -15.55 8.48 22.27
CA SER A 340 -14.60 7.69 21.50
C SER A 340 -13.44 8.56 20.96
N PRO A 341 -12.65 9.21 21.84
CA PRO A 341 -11.60 10.15 21.47
C PRO A 341 -10.51 9.56 20.57
N GLU A 342 -10.26 8.25 20.65
CA GLU A 342 -9.29 7.51 19.86
C GLU A 342 -9.65 7.44 18.37
N ARG A 343 -10.91 7.66 17.98
CA ARG A 343 -11.35 7.61 16.58
C ARG A 343 -10.56 8.57 15.69
N GLY A 344 -10.25 9.76 16.21
CA GLY A 344 -9.54 10.80 15.48
C GLY A 344 -8.07 10.46 15.16
N SER A 345 -7.47 9.50 15.87
CA SER A 345 -6.08 9.06 15.69
C SER A 345 -5.94 7.65 15.11
N THR A 346 -7.00 6.84 15.16
CA THR A 346 -6.98 5.42 14.74
C THR A 346 -7.74 5.14 13.45
N MET A 347 -8.67 6.02 13.04
CA MET A 347 -9.58 5.75 11.93
C MET A 347 -9.59 6.90 10.89
N PRO A 348 -9.33 6.61 9.60
CA PRO A 348 -9.39 7.62 8.55
C PRO A 348 -10.76 8.29 8.45
N ILE A 349 -10.77 9.58 8.09
CA ILE A 349 -12.02 10.35 7.94
C ILE A 349 -12.98 9.75 6.90
N SER A 350 -12.46 9.03 5.89
CA SER A 350 -13.28 8.31 4.89
C SER A 350 -14.04 7.12 5.47
N GLU A 351 -13.55 6.53 6.56
CA GLU A 351 -14.22 5.44 7.27
C GLU A 351 -15.15 5.99 8.36
N ARG A 352 -14.82 7.15 8.96
CA ARG A 352 -15.67 7.83 9.94
C ARG A 352 -16.87 8.54 9.31
N VAL A 353 -16.70 9.03 8.08
CA VAL A 353 -17.72 9.75 7.30
C VAL A 353 -17.68 9.22 5.86
N PRO A 354 -18.50 8.20 5.53
CA PRO A 354 -18.45 7.49 4.26
C PRO A 354 -18.90 8.41 3.13
N PHE A 355 -18.25 8.26 1.98
CA PHE A 355 -18.57 9.02 0.78
C PHE A 355 -19.68 8.33 0.00
N LEU A 356 -20.93 8.75 0.17
CA LEU A 356 -22.12 7.97 -0.17
C LEU A 356 -22.11 7.42 -1.61
N GLU A 357 -21.88 8.28 -2.60
CA GLU A 357 -21.92 7.91 -4.01
C GLU A 357 -20.63 7.27 -4.55
N PHE A 358 -19.58 7.16 -3.74
CA PHE A 358 -18.29 6.65 -4.20
C PHE A 358 -18.30 5.13 -4.32
N THR A 359 -17.84 4.65 -5.47
CA THR A 359 -17.57 3.24 -5.74
C THR A 359 -16.23 3.07 -6.42
N ALA A 360 -15.54 2.00 -6.08
CA ALA A 360 -14.29 1.63 -6.71
C ALA A 360 -14.13 0.10 -6.72
N PRO A 361 -13.61 -0.51 -7.79
CA PRO A 361 -13.40 -1.95 -7.85
C PRO A 361 -12.56 -2.46 -6.67
N GLY A 362 -13.03 -3.52 -6.00
CA GLY A 362 -12.33 -4.15 -4.88
C GLY A 362 -12.40 -3.41 -3.55
N GLN A 363 -13.21 -2.35 -3.43
CA GLN A 363 -13.49 -1.64 -2.18
C GLN A 363 -15.00 -1.63 -1.89
N PRO A 364 -15.42 -1.65 -0.62
CA PRO A 364 -16.81 -1.40 -0.27
C PRO A 364 -17.26 -0.02 -0.80
N SER A 365 -18.44 0.03 -1.40
CA SER A 365 -19.08 1.27 -1.82
C SER A 365 -19.41 2.17 -0.61
N GLY A 366 -19.61 3.46 -0.87
CA GLY A 366 -20.08 4.41 0.12
C GLY A 366 -21.40 4.02 0.79
N VAL A 367 -22.31 3.46 -0.01
CA VAL A 367 -23.60 2.89 0.45
C VAL A 367 -23.35 1.77 1.45
N GLU A 368 -22.57 0.76 1.08
CA GLU A 368 -22.26 -0.37 1.97
C GLU A 368 -21.51 0.07 3.24
N ALA A 369 -20.61 1.04 3.11
CA ALA A 369 -19.89 1.61 4.24
C ALA A 369 -20.86 2.33 5.21
N ALA A 370 -21.80 3.11 4.70
CA ALA A 370 -22.82 3.80 5.50
C ALA A 370 -23.79 2.81 6.17
N ASP A 371 -24.14 1.70 5.51
CA ASP A 371 -25.03 0.68 6.08
C ASP A 371 -24.38 -0.11 7.21
N LYS A 372 -23.06 -0.37 7.10
CA LYS A 372 -22.29 -1.08 8.12
C LYS A 372 -21.97 -0.24 9.36
N MET A 373 -22.28 1.06 9.36
CA MET A 373 -21.99 1.92 10.51
C MET A 373 -22.84 1.55 11.74
N PRO A 374 -22.21 1.15 12.85
CA PRO A 374 -22.92 0.72 14.05
C PRO A 374 -23.42 1.90 14.90
N LEU A 375 -22.88 3.11 14.67
CA LEU A 375 -23.17 4.29 15.47
C LEU A 375 -24.32 5.12 14.87
N SER A 376 -25.04 5.78 15.76
CA SER A 376 -26.10 6.74 15.47
C SER A 376 -25.79 8.03 16.25
N PRO A 377 -25.84 9.22 15.62
CA PRO A 377 -26.20 9.47 14.22
C PRO A 377 -25.10 9.02 13.24
N ARG A 378 -25.46 8.63 12.01
CA ARG A 378 -24.45 8.44 10.95
C ARG A 378 -24.10 9.80 10.34
N LEU A 379 -22.80 10.08 10.20
CA LEU A 379 -22.30 11.22 9.45
C LEU A 379 -22.01 10.76 8.03
N ILE A 380 -22.69 11.31 7.02
CA ILE A 380 -22.60 10.86 5.62
C ILE A 380 -22.19 12.04 4.76
N LYS A 381 -21.13 11.93 3.95
CA LYS A 381 -20.73 13.00 3.03
C LYS A 381 -21.16 12.70 1.60
N THR A 382 -21.47 13.76 0.87
CA THR A 382 -21.82 13.71 -0.55
C THR A 382 -21.42 14.99 -1.30
N HIS A 383 -21.21 14.83 -2.60
CA HIS A 383 -21.02 15.90 -3.58
C HIS A 383 -22.15 15.96 -4.60
N LEU A 384 -23.24 15.22 -4.39
CA LEU A 384 -24.36 15.20 -5.31
C LEU A 384 -25.06 16.58 -5.38
N PRO A 385 -25.41 17.04 -6.60
CA PRO A 385 -26.40 18.08 -6.77
C PRO A 385 -27.70 17.76 -6.03
N VAL A 386 -28.43 18.78 -5.59
CA VAL A 386 -29.63 18.61 -4.75
C VAL A 386 -30.68 17.68 -5.37
N GLN A 387 -30.82 17.68 -6.70
CA GLN A 387 -31.77 16.84 -7.42
C GLN A 387 -31.41 15.34 -7.44
N PHE A 388 -30.17 15.00 -7.10
CA PHE A 388 -29.64 13.64 -7.11
C PHE A 388 -29.53 13.01 -5.72
N LEU A 389 -29.73 13.81 -4.66
CA LEU A 389 -29.71 13.29 -3.30
C LEU A 389 -30.82 12.22 -3.14
N PRO A 390 -30.52 11.03 -2.57
CA PRO A 390 -31.50 9.97 -2.39
C PRO A 390 -32.77 10.45 -1.68
N LYS A 391 -33.93 10.01 -2.20
CA LYS A 391 -35.24 10.51 -1.74
C LYS A 391 -35.48 10.26 -0.25
N THR A 392 -34.96 9.15 0.26
CA THR A 392 -35.12 8.73 1.65
C THR A 392 -34.57 9.76 2.66
N PHE A 393 -33.53 10.53 2.34
CA PHE A 393 -33.07 11.62 3.22
C PHE A 393 -34.11 12.72 3.39
N TRP A 394 -34.88 13.02 2.33
CA TRP A 394 -35.96 14.00 2.39
C TRP A 394 -37.18 13.43 3.14
N GLU A 395 -37.52 12.17 2.87
CA GLU A 395 -38.65 11.47 3.51
C GLU A 395 -38.45 11.32 5.02
N GLN A 396 -37.23 11.02 5.46
CA GLN A 396 -36.85 10.92 6.87
C GLN A 396 -36.56 12.28 7.52
N ASN A 397 -36.64 13.37 6.76
CA ASN A 397 -36.40 14.74 7.22
C ASN A 397 -35.03 14.90 7.92
N CYS A 398 -33.99 14.26 7.36
CA CYS A 398 -32.63 14.26 7.88
C CYS A 398 -32.05 15.68 7.93
N ARG A 399 -31.10 15.91 8.84
CA ARG A 399 -30.39 17.19 8.91
C ARG A 399 -29.30 17.23 7.84
N ILE A 400 -29.17 18.34 7.15
CA ILE A 400 -28.16 18.55 6.12
C ILE A 400 -27.35 19.79 6.44
N ILE A 401 -26.03 19.67 6.38
CA ILE A 401 -25.10 20.79 6.44
C ILE A 401 -24.47 20.92 5.06
N TYR A 402 -24.81 22.02 4.38
CA TYR A 402 -24.22 22.39 3.11
C TYR A 402 -23.11 23.42 3.30
N VAL A 403 -21.94 23.20 2.72
CA VAL A 403 -20.84 24.18 2.72
C VAL A 403 -20.57 24.66 1.30
N ALA A 404 -20.68 25.96 1.10
CA ALA A 404 -20.27 26.63 -0.12
C ALA A 404 -18.90 27.29 0.06
N ARG A 405 -18.18 27.46 -1.04
CA ARG A 405 -16.95 28.23 -1.12
C ARG A 405 -16.97 29.02 -2.41
N ASN A 406 -16.34 30.20 -2.41
CA ASN A 406 -16.25 31.03 -3.60
C ASN A 406 -15.69 30.24 -4.80
N ALA A 407 -16.20 30.54 -5.99
CA ALA A 407 -15.92 29.75 -7.18
C ALA A 407 -14.43 29.80 -7.59
N LYS A 408 -13.76 30.93 -7.37
CA LYS A 408 -12.36 31.14 -7.77
C LYS A 408 -11.40 30.27 -6.95
N ASP A 409 -11.52 30.26 -5.62
CA ASP A 409 -10.71 29.34 -4.79
C ASP A 409 -11.11 27.88 -4.99
N SER A 410 -12.41 27.62 -5.24
CA SER A 410 -12.91 26.27 -5.50
C SER A 410 -12.27 25.68 -6.76
N VAL A 411 -12.23 26.43 -7.87
CA VAL A 411 -11.63 25.94 -9.12
C VAL A 411 -10.11 25.77 -9.00
N VAL A 412 -9.40 26.67 -8.33
CA VAL A 412 -7.96 26.48 -8.05
C VAL A 412 -7.73 25.24 -7.21
N SER A 413 -8.50 25.06 -6.14
CA SER A 413 -8.37 23.88 -5.28
C SER A 413 -8.74 22.59 -6.01
N PHE A 414 -9.70 22.64 -6.93
CA PHE A 414 -10.10 21.49 -7.74
C PHE A 414 -9.04 21.15 -8.77
N PHE A 415 -8.47 22.13 -9.46
CA PHE A 415 -7.40 21.92 -10.43
C PHE A 415 -6.23 21.11 -9.82
N HIS A 416 -5.71 21.56 -8.67
CA HIS A 416 -4.65 20.84 -7.97
C HIS A 416 -5.09 19.46 -7.47
N PHE A 417 -6.36 19.31 -7.08
CA PHE A 417 -6.92 18.04 -6.64
C PHE A 417 -7.09 17.03 -7.78
N ALA A 418 -7.57 17.46 -8.95
CA ALA A 418 -7.72 16.59 -10.11
C ALA A 418 -6.36 16.11 -10.63
N ARG A 419 -5.34 16.99 -10.63
CA ARG A 419 -3.97 16.60 -10.99
C ARG A 419 -3.41 15.51 -10.08
N MET A 420 -3.56 15.68 -8.77
CA MET A 420 -3.01 14.72 -7.80
C MET A 420 -3.86 13.46 -7.63
N ASN A 421 -5.17 13.51 -7.87
CA ASN A 421 -6.07 12.38 -7.64
C ASN A 421 -6.39 11.64 -8.95
N MET A 422 -5.83 10.44 -9.10
CA MET A 422 -6.00 9.59 -10.29
C MET A 422 -7.40 9.03 -10.45
N ALA A 423 -8.23 9.06 -9.40
CA ALA A 423 -9.66 8.74 -9.49
C ALA A 423 -10.49 9.88 -10.13
N HIS A 424 -9.83 10.94 -10.61
CA HIS A 424 -10.45 12.01 -11.39
C HIS A 424 -9.88 12.04 -12.82
N PRO A 425 -10.68 12.53 -13.78
CA PRO A 425 -10.19 12.88 -15.11
C PRO A 425 -9.00 13.84 -15.03
N GLU A 426 -8.11 13.80 -16.02
CA GLU A 426 -7.01 14.77 -16.11
C GLU A 426 -7.64 16.16 -16.33
N PRO A 427 -7.24 17.19 -15.58
CA PRO A 427 -7.76 18.53 -15.80
C PRO A 427 -7.41 19.03 -17.20
N GLY A 428 -8.42 19.51 -17.91
CA GLY A 428 -8.32 20.05 -19.27
C GLY A 428 -9.57 20.86 -19.60
N ASP A 429 -9.88 21.00 -20.89
CA ASP A 429 -11.01 21.82 -21.38
C ASP A 429 -12.41 21.17 -21.18
N TRP A 430 -12.47 20.03 -20.48
CA TRP A 430 -13.69 19.26 -20.28
C TRP A 430 -14.52 19.77 -19.07
N PRO A 431 -15.83 19.47 -19.00
CA PRO A 431 -16.67 19.81 -17.86
C PRO A 431 -16.14 19.26 -16.52
N MET A 432 -16.53 19.86 -15.39
CA MET A 432 -16.11 19.38 -14.07
C MET A 432 -16.96 18.20 -13.58
N VAL A 433 -16.35 17.25 -12.86
CA VAL A 433 -17.09 16.20 -12.13
C VAL A 433 -18.06 16.86 -11.14
N PHE A 434 -19.32 16.40 -11.10
CA PHE A 434 -20.47 17.00 -10.41
C PHE A 434 -21.06 18.25 -11.09
N GLY A 435 -20.63 18.54 -12.32
CA GLY A 435 -21.23 19.53 -13.21
C GLY A 435 -20.95 20.99 -12.81
N SER A 436 -21.93 21.85 -13.09
CA SER A 436 -21.81 23.31 -12.93
C SER A 436 -21.77 23.72 -11.45
N TRP A 437 -20.66 24.31 -11.01
CA TRP A 437 -20.56 24.91 -9.66
C TRP A 437 -21.72 25.87 -9.37
N TYR A 438 -22.10 26.69 -10.35
CA TYR A 438 -23.17 27.68 -10.22
C TYR A 438 -24.52 27.04 -9.91
N ASP A 439 -24.88 26.01 -10.66
CA ASP A 439 -26.18 25.33 -10.51
C ASP A 439 -26.19 24.49 -9.23
N HIS A 440 -25.04 23.92 -8.84
CA HIS A 440 -24.88 23.21 -7.59
C HIS A 440 -25.12 24.11 -6.37
N VAL A 441 -24.41 25.24 -6.26
CA VAL A 441 -24.56 26.14 -5.10
C VAL A 441 -25.93 26.81 -5.07
N LYS A 442 -26.49 27.20 -6.23
CA LYS A 442 -27.84 27.77 -6.31
C LYS A 442 -28.92 26.76 -5.95
N GLY A 443 -28.86 25.54 -6.45
CA GLY A 443 -29.86 24.50 -6.15
C GLY A 443 -29.94 24.19 -4.66
N TRP A 444 -28.79 24.06 -3.99
CA TRP A 444 -28.74 23.89 -2.54
C TRP A 444 -29.19 25.15 -1.78
N TRP A 445 -28.86 26.35 -2.27
CA TRP A 445 -29.31 27.62 -1.69
C TRP A 445 -30.83 27.79 -1.77
N GLU A 446 -31.43 27.49 -2.92
CA GLU A 446 -32.87 27.54 -3.14
C GLU A 446 -33.59 26.53 -2.25
N LYS A 447 -33.07 25.28 -2.18
CA LYS A 447 -33.64 24.25 -1.32
C LYS A 447 -33.65 24.66 0.14
N LYS A 448 -32.59 25.32 0.64
CA LYS A 448 -32.54 25.81 2.02
C LYS A 448 -33.68 26.78 2.35
N GLN A 449 -34.11 27.60 1.39
CA GLN A 449 -35.19 28.58 1.64
C GLN A 449 -36.52 27.88 1.97
N THR A 450 -36.68 26.65 1.49
CA THR A 450 -37.90 25.83 1.67
C THR A 450 -37.74 24.73 2.71
N ASN A 451 -36.51 24.45 3.18
CA ASN A 451 -36.24 23.37 4.12
C ASN A 451 -35.37 23.87 5.29
N PRO A 452 -35.96 24.06 6.50
CA PRO A 452 -35.23 24.54 7.67
C PRO A 452 -34.24 23.50 8.24
N LYS A 453 -34.26 22.24 7.77
CA LYS A 453 -33.28 21.21 8.12
C LYS A 453 -32.01 21.28 7.27
N ILE A 454 -31.80 22.38 6.53
CA ILE A 454 -30.56 22.63 5.81
C ILE A 454 -29.85 23.84 6.43
N LEU A 455 -28.70 23.58 7.06
CA LEU A 455 -27.77 24.63 7.45
C LEU A 455 -26.82 24.91 6.30
N TYR A 456 -26.81 26.16 5.81
CA TYR A 456 -25.93 26.58 4.72
C TYR A 456 -24.81 27.45 5.28
N LEU A 457 -23.60 26.94 5.22
CA LEU A 457 -22.36 27.57 5.70
C LEU A 457 -21.53 28.07 4.52
N MET A 458 -20.72 29.10 4.76
CA MET A 458 -19.69 29.55 3.83
C MET A 458 -18.32 29.18 4.38
N TYR A 459 -17.46 28.66 3.51
CA TYR A 459 -16.05 28.39 3.85
C TYR A 459 -15.35 29.66 4.33
N GLU A 460 -15.70 30.80 3.74
CA GLU A 460 -15.15 32.11 4.09
C GLU A 460 -15.50 32.52 5.52
N ASP A 461 -16.74 32.28 5.95
CA ASP A 461 -17.19 32.57 7.31
C ASP A 461 -16.48 31.65 8.32
N LEU A 462 -16.34 30.36 7.97
CA LEU A 462 -15.57 29.39 8.77
C LEU A 462 -14.09 29.79 8.91
N ALA A 463 -13.51 30.40 7.87
CA ALA A 463 -12.11 30.83 7.88
C ALA A 463 -11.89 32.16 8.63
N GLU A 464 -12.89 33.04 8.64
CA GLU A 464 -12.85 34.33 9.33
C GLU A 464 -13.12 34.19 10.84
N ASP A 465 -14.21 33.52 11.21
CA ASP A 465 -14.59 33.28 12.62
C ASP A 465 -15.19 31.89 12.79
N MET A 466 -14.30 30.91 12.97
CA MET A 466 -14.71 29.53 13.20
C MET A 466 -15.45 29.34 14.53
N GLY A 467 -15.22 30.20 15.53
CA GLY A 467 -15.93 30.11 16.80
C GLY A 467 -17.40 30.41 16.63
N LEU A 468 -17.73 31.52 15.94
CA LEU A 468 -19.10 31.89 15.61
C LEU A 468 -19.80 30.82 14.76
N GLU A 469 -19.12 30.31 13.73
CA GLU A 469 -19.70 29.28 12.87
C GLU A 469 -19.89 27.94 13.59
N LEU A 470 -18.98 27.59 14.52
CA LEU A 470 -19.15 26.43 15.38
C LEU A 470 -20.38 26.58 16.29
N ASP A 471 -20.61 27.76 16.85
CA ASP A 471 -21.79 28.04 17.68
C ASP A 471 -23.10 27.92 16.86
N ARG A 472 -23.08 28.33 15.58
CA ARG A 472 -24.20 28.14 14.64
C ARG A 472 -24.45 26.66 14.34
N VAL A 473 -23.38 25.87 14.11
CA VAL A 473 -23.47 24.42 13.89
C VAL A 473 -24.05 23.72 15.13
N CYS A 474 -23.54 24.04 16.32
CA CYS A 474 -24.05 23.50 17.59
C CYS A 474 -25.54 23.83 17.78
N SER A 475 -25.93 25.08 17.56
CA SER A 475 -27.33 25.52 17.66
C SER A 475 -28.24 24.76 16.70
N PHE A 476 -27.81 24.57 15.45
CA PHE A 476 -28.56 23.81 14.45
C PHE A 476 -28.69 22.32 14.81
N LEU A 477 -27.67 21.74 15.42
CA LEU A 477 -27.66 20.34 15.84
C LEU A 477 -28.31 20.11 17.21
N GLY A 478 -28.65 21.17 17.94
CA GLY A 478 -29.15 21.09 19.31
C GLY A 478 -28.10 20.60 20.30
N LEU A 479 -26.83 20.93 20.05
CA LEU A 479 -25.69 20.60 20.91
C LEU A 479 -25.22 21.86 21.66
N SER A 480 -24.59 21.66 22.82
CA SER A 480 -23.93 22.70 23.57
C SER A 480 -22.51 22.26 23.94
N LEU A 481 -21.58 23.21 23.93
CA LEU A 481 -20.19 23.00 24.32
C LEU A 481 -19.85 23.87 25.52
N THR A 482 -19.00 23.36 26.41
CA THR A 482 -18.33 24.23 27.39
C THR A 482 -17.24 25.05 26.72
N GLU A 483 -16.80 26.15 27.33
CA GLU A 483 -15.68 26.96 26.81
C GLU A 483 -14.40 26.13 26.60
N GLU A 484 -14.11 25.18 27.49
CA GLU A 484 -12.95 24.29 27.35
C GLU A 484 -13.10 23.36 26.13
N GLU A 485 -14.29 22.79 25.94
CA GLU A 485 -14.58 21.93 24.78
C GLU A 485 -14.52 22.70 23.47
N ARG A 486 -15.03 23.94 23.48
CA ARG A 486 -14.98 24.88 22.36
C ARG A 486 -13.53 25.18 21.96
N CYS A 487 -12.66 25.51 22.92
CA CYS A 487 -11.24 25.75 22.66
C CYS A 487 -10.53 24.51 22.07
N LYS A 488 -10.74 23.32 22.66
CA LYS A 488 -10.14 22.07 22.14
C LYS A 488 -10.64 21.72 20.74
N MET A 489 -11.94 21.91 20.50
CA MET A 489 -12.55 21.75 19.18
C MET A 489 -11.87 22.65 18.15
N ILE A 490 -11.76 23.95 18.47
CA ILE A 490 -11.16 24.94 17.60
C ILE A 490 -9.72 24.57 17.22
N GLU A 491 -8.93 24.15 18.21
CA GLU A 491 -7.54 23.71 17.97
C GLU A 491 -7.49 22.44 17.11
N GLY A 492 -8.32 21.43 17.41
CA GLY A 492 -8.32 20.14 16.72
C GLY A 492 -8.77 20.22 15.25
N VAL A 493 -9.72 21.10 14.93
CA VAL A 493 -10.20 21.31 13.55
C VAL A 493 -9.39 22.36 12.79
N GLY A 494 -8.38 22.97 13.42
CA GLY A 494 -7.50 23.94 12.76
C GLY A 494 -6.74 23.32 11.57
N PHE A 495 -6.51 24.11 10.53
CA PHE A 495 -5.89 23.62 9.29
C PHE A 495 -4.53 22.92 9.54
N ASP A 496 -3.67 23.49 10.37
CA ASP A 496 -2.36 22.92 10.67
C ASP A 496 -2.44 21.62 11.46
N ALA A 497 -3.40 21.50 12.39
CA ALA A 497 -3.66 20.27 13.13
C ALA A 497 -4.13 19.16 12.19
N MET A 498 -5.13 19.45 11.36
CA MET A 498 -5.65 18.51 10.36
C MET A 498 -4.61 18.13 9.30
N LYS A 499 -3.74 19.07 8.90
CA LYS A 499 -2.67 18.80 7.94
C LYS A 499 -1.65 17.80 8.47
N LYS A 500 -1.34 17.85 9.77
CA LYS A 500 -0.41 16.91 10.42
C LYS A 500 -1.06 15.56 10.74
N ASN A 501 -2.37 15.51 10.92
CA ASN A 501 -3.09 14.28 11.23
C ASN A 501 -3.27 13.38 9.99
N SER A 502 -2.63 12.21 9.98
CA SER A 502 -2.73 11.21 8.91
C SER A 502 -4.15 10.68 8.70
N MET A 503 -5.02 10.77 9.71
CA MET A 503 -6.42 10.34 9.66
C MET A 503 -7.36 11.37 9.01
N THR A 504 -6.89 12.60 8.73
CA THR A 504 -7.70 13.63 8.05
C THR A 504 -7.03 14.22 6.81
N ASN A 505 -5.71 14.11 6.67
CA ASN A 505 -4.97 14.67 5.53
C ASN A 505 -4.94 13.78 4.28
N TYR A 506 -5.58 12.60 4.31
CA TYR A 506 -5.66 11.63 3.20
C TYR A 506 -4.32 10.99 2.80
N SER A 507 -3.23 11.15 3.56
CA SER A 507 -1.91 10.60 3.22
C SER A 507 -1.87 9.06 3.11
N THR A 508 -2.91 8.37 3.57
CA THR A 508 -3.10 6.92 3.44
C THR A 508 -3.77 6.50 2.13
N VAL A 509 -4.32 7.44 1.33
CA VAL A 509 -5.08 7.15 0.10
C VAL A 509 -4.14 7.04 -1.10
N LYS A 510 -4.05 5.84 -1.68
CA LYS A 510 -3.08 5.49 -2.72
C LYS A 510 -3.33 6.12 -4.10
N VAL A 511 -4.58 6.45 -4.43
CA VAL A 511 -4.93 7.08 -5.73
C VAL A 511 -4.53 8.56 -5.80
N MET A 512 -4.05 9.12 -4.68
CA MET A 512 -3.64 10.51 -4.56
C MET A 512 -2.11 10.62 -4.54
N ASP A 513 -1.53 11.23 -5.56
CA ASP A 513 -0.10 11.52 -5.63
C ASP A 513 0.23 12.86 -4.94
N PHE A 514 0.62 12.76 -3.67
CA PHE A 514 1.00 13.90 -2.84
C PHE A 514 2.29 14.61 -3.30
N LYS A 515 3.07 14.02 -4.22
CA LYS A 515 4.22 14.70 -4.84
C LYS A 515 3.76 15.78 -5.84
N ILE A 516 2.60 15.59 -6.49
CA ILE A 516 2.00 16.58 -7.39
C ILE A 516 1.40 17.74 -6.59
N SER A 517 0.57 17.42 -5.58
CA SER A 517 -0.01 18.42 -4.70
C SER A 517 -0.50 17.77 -3.41
N PRO A 518 -0.24 18.37 -2.22
CA PRO A 518 -0.82 17.85 -0.98
C PRO A 518 -2.33 18.11 -0.92
N PHE A 519 -3.11 17.17 -0.38
CA PHE A 519 -4.56 17.34 -0.18
C PHE A 519 -4.87 18.56 0.71
N MET A 520 -4.19 18.66 1.86
CA MET A 520 -4.21 19.84 2.73
C MET A 520 -3.25 20.91 2.20
N ARG A 521 -3.66 21.58 1.11
CA ARG A 521 -2.81 22.45 0.30
C ARG A 521 -2.44 23.79 0.95
N LYS A 522 -3.44 24.67 1.12
CA LYS A 522 -3.25 26.02 1.68
C LYS A 522 -4.24 26.40 2.77
N GLY A 523 -5.51 25.96 2.67
CA GLY A 523 -6.52 26.23 3.70
C GLY A 523 -6.94 27.70 3.85
N LYS A 524 -6.74 28.54 2.82
CA LYS A 524 -6.98 29.98 2.89
C LYS A 524 -8.05 30.45 1.89
N VAL A 525 -8.62 31.63 2.16
CA VAL A 525 -9.45 32.39 1.21
C VAL A 525 -8.53 33.34 0.43
N GLY A 526 -8.75 33.47 -0.88
CA GLY A 526 -8.05 34.42 -1.74
C GLY A 526 -6.82 33.88 -2.48
N ASP A 527 -6.53 32.58 -2.40
CA ASP A 527 -5.36 32.00 -3.10
C ASP A 527 -5.52 31.98 -4.62
N TRP A 528 -6.75 32.16 -5.12
CA TRP A 528 -7.02 32.37 -6.54
C TRP A 528 -6.24 33.55 -7.14
N LYS A 529 -5.92 34.59 -6.34
CA LYS A 529 -5.12 35.74 -6.80
C LYS A 529 -3.72 35.35 -7.26
N ASN A 530 -3.19 34.23 -6.78
CA ASN A 530 -1.88 33.70 -7.17
C ASN A 530 -1.92 32.88 -8.47
N HIS A 531 -3.11 32.65 -9.04
CA HIS A 531 -3.32 31.73 -10.17
C HIS A 531 -4.01 32.40 -11.36
N PHE A 532 -4.90 33.35 -11.12
CA PHE A 532 -5.64 34.03 -12.18
C PHE A 532 -4.79 35.15 -12.77
N THR A 533 -4.65 35.16 -14.09
CA THR A 533 -4.25 36.38 -14.79
C THR A 533 -5.37 37.43 -14.70
N VAL A 534 -5.02 38.71 -14.89
CA VAL A 534 -6.01 39.80 -14.89
C VAL A 534 -7.12 39.54 -15.91
N SER A 535 -6.76 39.12 -17.13
CA SER A 535 -7.73 38.83 -18.20
C SER A 535 -8.64 37.65 -17.86
N GLN A 536 -8.10 36.55 -17.30
CA GLN A 536 -8.93 35.43 -16.85
C GLN A 536 -9.87 35.84 -15.72
N ASN A 537 -9.42 36.70 -14.80
CA ASN A 537 -10.25 37.20 -13.72
C ASN A 537 -11.42 38.05 -14.23
N GLU A 538 -11.15 39.00 -15.13
CA GLU A 538 -12.19 39.85 -15.74
C GLU A 538 -13.24 39.03 -16.50
N GLN A 539 -12.77 38.03 -17.28
CA GLN A 539 -13.66 37.12 -17.99
C GLN A 539 -14.51 36.29 -17.03
N PHE A 540 -13.88 35.75 -15.98
CA PHE A 540 -14.57 34.97 -14.96
C PHE A 540 -15.62 35.80 -14.23
N ASP A 541 -15.29 37.04 -13.83
CA ASP A 541 -16.20 37.93 -13.11
C ASP A 541 -17.42 38.30 -13.96
N LYS A 542 -17.23 38.54 -15.26
CA LYS A 542 -18.33 38.80 -16.20
C LYS A 542 -19.29 37.61 -16.31
N GLU A 543 -18.77 36.40 -16.48
CA GLU A 543 -19.59 35.19 -16.54
C GLU A 543 -20.24 34.87 -15.18
N TYR A 544 -19.52 35.08 -14.07
CA TYR A 544 -20.04 34.92 -12.72
C TYR A 544 -21.24 35.83 -12.47
N GLN A 545 -21.14 37.11 -12.81
CA GLN A 545 -22.25 38.06 -12.68
C GLN A 545 -23.48 37.59 -13.46
N LYS A 546 -23.30 37.13 -14.70
CA LYS A 546 -24.39 36.60 -15.53
C LYS A 546 -25.02 35.33 -14.96
N LYS A 547 -24.21 34.37 -14.49
CA LYS A 547 -24.68 33.07 -13.99
C LYS A 547 -25.31 33.14 -12.60
N MET A 548 -24.89 34.12 -11.81
CA MET A 548 -25.38 34.42 -10.46
C MET A 548 -26.37 35.58 -10.44
N THR A 549 -26.81 36.07 -11.60
CA THR A 549 -27.89 37.06 -11.64
C THR A 549 -29.15 36.46 -11.01
N HIS A 550 -29.91 37.27 -10.27
CA HIS A 550 -31.17 36.89 -9.61
C HIS A 550 -31.07 35.93 -8.41
N THR A 551 -29.87 35.59 -7.93
CA THR A 551 -29.70 34.90 -6.64
C THR A 551 -29.41 35.88 -5.51
N THR A 552 -29.84 35.53 -4.29
CA THR A 552 -29.47 36.23 -3.05
C THR A 552 -28.21 35.66 -2.39
N LEU A 553 -27.61 34.63 -3.01
CA LEU A 553 -26.36 34.02 -2.54
C LEU A 553 -25.18 34.95 -2.84
N HIS A 554 -24.51 35.41 -1.78
CA HIS A 554 -23.29 36.21 -1.85
C HIS A 554 -22.12 35.44 -1.22
N LEU A 555 -21.03 35.29 -1.97
CA LEU A 555 -19.80 34.62 -1.55
C LEU A 555 -18.64 35.60 -1.65
N ARG A 556 -17.78 35.63 -0.64
CA ARG A 556 -16.62 36.52 -0.57
C ARG A 556 -15.41 35.87 -1.24
N THR A 557 -14.63 36.64 -1.96
CA THR A 557 -13.38 36.14 -2.61
C THR A 557 -12.13 36.47 -1.79
N GLU A 558 -12.28 37.14 -0.66
CA GLU A 558 -11.25 37.57 0.28
C GLU A 558 -11.89 37.79 1.66
N ILE A 559 -11.07 37.69 2.72
CA ILE A 559 -11.41 37.99 4.11
C ILE A 559 -10.39 38.96 4.68
#